data_AF-W4FZ21-F1
#
_entry.id   AF-W4FZ21-F1
#
_cell.length_a   1.000
_cell.length_b   1.000
_cell.length_c   1.000
_cell.angle_alpha   90.00
_cell.angle_beta   90.00
_cell.angle_gamma   90.00
#
_symmetry.space_group_name_H-M   'P 1'
#
loop_
_entity.id
_entity.type
_entity.pdbx_description
1 polymer ?
#
loop_
_entity_poly.entity_id
_entity_poly.type
_entity_poly.pdbx_seq_one_letter_code
_entity_poly.pdbx_strand_id
1 'polypeptide(L)'
;MSELITYRSSGYDDEPPRSPQPSTDDDDDMVMYRRDLDESFAVLEAISIAKPHRNNIPKHDGEVAALKPSIVHCWPLLFGLLYVAGAGFGVSKLVKAGWIDPEYGNATYAQYREDSVLGESCRGVDHAVPWRELKRKLKRCRRHEYYDPMYDDCHACPAAAPDDKIFAVFWETQNDCTRLVEDLSTRYVTHVMWSFAEPLEDGTINTKLQFWDDDHIRDCIGQLRMRCIKSMIAVGGASFRERFLPLKSPDNLARFKATAVQLVQLYDFDGIDIDDETGNMVATGGNWLKSHGPTVVSYLTALREGLDAVQHPDEPRYLLSWDEFPYAWDPPQPDNANYVGCIRYTEGEDGWHRCYEPRISNLVDFVNVMFYNINGGDGVYRAVIEDTLPNKAAAVIPKNKIVVGACCGMGCVTLQPPGQEVFNAGNGSAYYKGTMLWSSTIDILYENSSSTNRMGRAGNYGVKMPFRMPPP
;
A
#
# COMPACT_ATOMS: atom_id res chain seq x y z
N MET A 1 37.12 -27.88 10.30
CA MET A 1 37.37 -26.85 11.33
C MET A 1 38.09 -25.71 10.64
N SER A 2 37.37 -24.64 10.35
CA SER A 2 37.87 -23.43 9.69
C SER A 2 37.21 -22.26 10.41
N GLU A 3 38.03 -21.35 10.89
CA GLU A 3 37.68 -20.30 11.85
C GLU A 3 36.78 -19.23 11.20
N LEU A 4 35.67 -18.93 11.88
CA LEU A 4 34.82 -17.78 11.59
C LEU A 4 35.44 -16.53 12.22
N ILE A 5 35.81 -15.56 11.38
CA ILE A 5 36.16 -14.21 11.81
C ILE A 5 34.86 -13.41 11.91
N THR A 6 34.38 -13.17 13.13
CA THR A 6 33.27 -12.26 13.45
C THR A 6 33.78 -10.83 13.51
N TYR A 7 33.23 -9.93 12.67
CA TYR A 7 33.34 -8.49 12.88
C TYR A 7 32.29 -8.04 13.91
N ARG A 8 32.74 -7.75 15.14
CA ARG A 8 32.01 -6.93 16.11
C ARG A 8 32.35 -5.47 15.85
N SER A 9 31.38 -4.64 15.49
CA SER A 9 31.49 -3.19 15.69
C SER A 9 30.94 -2.83 17.06
N SER A 10 31.80 -2.22 17.88
CA SER A 10 31.48 -1.62 19.16
C SER A 10 30.68 -0.33 19.02
N GLY A 11 29.68 -0.13 19.87
CA GLY A 11 29.22 1.21 20.28
C GLY A 11 27.71 1.39 20.24
N TYR A 12 27.16 1.74 21.42
CA TYR A 12 25.79 2.19 21.73
C TYR A 12 24.82 1.16 22.31
N ASP A 13 25.25 0.56 23.44
CA ASP A 13 24.37 0.44 24.61
C ASP A 13 24.39 1.80 25.31
N ASP A 14 23.27 2.52 25.36
CA ASP A 14 22.89 3.46 26.42
C ASP A 14 21.50 4.07 26.11
N GLU A 15 20.52 3.63 26.88
CA GLU A 15 19.17 4.18 26.97
C GLU A 15 19.22 5.60 27.57
N PRO A 16 18.53 6.63 27.01
CA PRO A 16 18.43 7.91 27.70
C PRO A 16 17.44 7.82 28.89
N PRO A 17 17.79 8.35 30.07
CA PRO A 17 16.97 8.26 31.28
C PRO A 17 15.67 9.07 31.18
N ARG A 18 14.58 8.49 31.68
CA ARG A 18 13.27 9.15 31.87
C ARG A 18 13.41 10.36 32.81
N SER A 19 12.95 11.51 32.34
CA SER A 19 12.76 12.70 33.18
C SER A 19 11.60 12.50 34.19
N PRO A 20 11.73 12.96 35.45
CA PRO A 20 10.67 12.82 36.45
C PRO A 20 9.53 13.82 36.23
N GLN A 21 8.28 13.38 36.35
CA GLN A 21 7.13 14.25 36.53
C GLN A 21 7.20 14.94 37.91
N PRO A 22 6.89 16.24 38.04
CA PRO A 22 6.69 16.84 39.35
C PRO A 22 5.29 16.52 39.87
N SER A 23 5.26 15.93 41.05
CA SER A 23 4.15 15.90 41.99
C SER A 23 3.95 17.29 42.61
N THR A 24 2.72 17.78 42.65
CA THR A 24 2.27 18.73 43.67
C THR A 24 0.84 18.38 44.06
N ASP A 25 0.71 17.66 45.17
CA ASP A 25 -0.41 17.83 46.07
C ASP A 25 -0.20 19.18 46.78
N ASP A 26 -1.21 20.03 46.79
CA ASP A 26 -1.51 20.94 47.91
C ASP A 26 -3.00 21.28 47.83
N ASP A 27 -3.71 20.86 48.87
CA ASP A 27 -5.10 21.17 49.19
C ASP A 27 -5.28 22.68 49.45
N ASP A 28 -6.38 23.27 48.97
CA ASP A 28 -7.10 24.28 49.76
C ASP A 28 -8.55 24.42 49.27
N ASP A 29 -9.46 24.17 50.22
CA ASP A 29 -10.90 24.35 50.18
C ASP A 29 -11.32 25.76 49.74
N MET A 30 -12.27 25.88 48.80
CA MET A 30 -13.21 27.01 48.78
C MET A 30 -14.54 26.67 48.06
N VAL A 31 -15.48 26.17 48.87
CA VAL A 31 -16.90 26.54 48.95
C VAL A 31 -17.56 27.18 47.71
N MET A 32 -18.48 26.40 47.12
CA MET A 32 -19.53 26.87 46.20
C MET A 32 -20.47 27.89 46.89
N TYR A 33 -20.57 29.09 46.35
CA TYR A 33 -21.72 29.97 46.57
C TYR A 33 -22.37 30.39 45.24
N ARG A 34 -23.69 30.24 45.21
CA ARG A 34 -24.60 30.67 44.15
C ARG A 34 -24.79 32.19 44.20
N ARG A 35 -24.80 32.87 43.06
CA ARG A 35 -25.47 34.17 42.91
C ARG A 35 -26.05 34.33 41.52
N ASP A 36 -27.37 34.44 41.50
CA ASP A 36 -28.21 34.74 40.34
C ASP A 36 -28.14 36.22 39.94
N LEU A 37 -28.58 36.46 38.70
CA LEU A 37 -29.27 37.62 38.12
C LEU A 37 -28.49 38.76 37.44
N ASP A 38 -28.94 38.96 36.19
CA ASP A 38 -29.06 40.17 35.38
C ASP A 38 -27.81 40.91 34.92
N GLU A 39 -27.63 40.99 33.59
CA GLU A 39 -27.67 42.27 32.87
C GLU A 39 -27.78 42.05 31.35
N SER A 40 -28.98 42.30 30.82
CA SER A 40 -29.25 42.52 29.40
C SER A 40 -28.71 43.89 28.96
N PHE A 41 -27.86 43.95 27.93
CA PHE A 41 -27.48 45.20 27.28
C PHE A 41 -28.17 45.43 25.94
N ALA A 42 -28.52 46.69 25.73
CA ALA A 42 -29.63 47.17 24.93
C ALA A 42 -29.33 47.39 23.44
N VAL A 43 -30.44 47.35 22.70
CA VAL A 43 -30.63 47.71 21.29
C VAL A 43 -30.30 49.20 21.06
N LEU A 44 -29.55 49.48 19.98
CA LEU A 44 -29.24 50.84 19.51
C LEU A 44 -30.51 51.52 18.94
N GLU A 45 -30.95 52.59 19.59
CA GLU A 45 -32.00 53.49 19.08
C GLU A 45 -31.48 54.37 17.92
N ALA A 46 -32.30 54.47 16.88
CA ALA A 46 -32.09 55.32 15.72
C ALA A 46 -32.35 56.79 16.07
N ILE A 47 -31.34 57.64 15.90
CA ILE A 47 -31.48 59.09 16.02
C ILE A 47 -32.19 59.63 14.77
N SER A 48 -33.37 60.22 14.97
CA SER A 48 -34.14 60.90 13.93
C SER A 48 -33.45 62.20 13.51
N ILE A 49 -33.14 62.35 12.22
CA ILE A 49 -32.67 63.60 11.63
C ILE A 49 -33.86 64.33 11.00
N ALA A 50 -34.15 65.53 11.48
CA ALA A 50 -35.16 66.43 10.91
C ALA A 50 -34.71 66.99 9.54
N LYS A 51 -35.64 67.09 8.59
CA LYS A 51 -35.49 67.84 7.32
C LYS A 51 -36.22 69.20 7.42
N PRO A 52 -36.05 70.15 6.47
CA PRO A 52 -34.90 71.03 6.27
C PRO A 52 -35.32 72.52 6.30
N HIS A 53 -34.41 73.46 6.59
CA HIS A 53 -34.61 74.87 6.24
C HIS A 53 -33.79 75.25 5.00
N ARG A 54 -34.52 75.70 3.98
CA ARG A 54 -34.03 76.33 2.75
C ARG A 54 -33.28 77.62 3.06
N ASN A 55 -32.31 77.91 2.19
CA ASN A 55 -31.59 79.18 1.97
C ASN A 55 -30.20 79.26 2.60
N ASN A 56 -29.19 78.85 1.83
CA ASN A 56 -28.06 79.69 1.41
C ASN A 56 -27.02 78.80 0.70
N ILE A 57 -26.92 78.95 -0.62
CA ILE A 57 -25.84 78.36 -1.42
C ILE A 57 -24.82 79.48 -1.68
N PRO A 58 -23.63 79.49 -1.06
CA PRO A 58 -22.50 80.21 -1.60
C PRO A 58 -21.90 79.34 -2.73
N LYS A 59 -21.85 79.90 -3.94
CA LYS A 59 -21.02 79.34 -5.01
C LYS A 59 -19.56 79.43 -4.57
N HIS A 60 -18.94 78.29 -4.31
CA HIS A 60 -17.49 78.17 -4.34
C HIS A 60 -17.12 77.25 -5.51
N ASP A 61 -16.64 77.87 -6.58
CA ASP A 61 -15.87 77.21 -7.61
C ASP A 61 -14.61 76.64 -6.95
N GLY A 62 -14.52 75.31 -6.88
CA GLY A 62 -13.40 74.59 -6.30
C GLY A 62 -13.22 73.26 -7.03
N GLU A 63 -12.04 73.09 -7.62
CA GLU A 63 -11.62 71.97 -8.45
C GLU A 63 -12.02 70.60 -7.87
N VAL A 64 -12.60 69.74 -8.70
CA VAL A 64 -12.72 68.31 -8.40
C VAL A 64 -11.32 67.71 -8.43
N ALA A 65 -10.69 67.60 -7.26
CA ALA A 65 -9.43 66.88 -7.13
C ALA A 65 -9.66 65.41 -7.52
N ALA A 66 -8.98 64.96 -8.57
CA ALA A 66 -8.93 63.56 -8.94
C ALA A 66 -8.37 62.75 -7.76
N LEU A 67 -9.17 61.83 -7.22
CA LEU A 67 -8.72 60.87 -6.21
C LEU A 67 -7.56 60.06 -6.78
N LYS A 68 -6.33 60.32 -6.32
CA LYS A 68 -5.19 59.45 -6.59
C LYS A 68 -5.50 58.07 -6.01
N PRO A 69 -5.43 56.97 -6.78
CA PRO A 69 -5.62 55.63 -6.24
C PRO A 69 -4.59 55.41 -5.12
N SER A 70 -5.10 55.18 -3.92
CA SER A 70 -4.30 55.05 -2.70
C SER A 70 -4.43 53.62 -2.19
N ILE A 71 -3.29 52.94 -2.08
CA ILE A 71 -3.16 51.56 -1.56
C ILE A 71 -3.50 51.50 -0.05
N VAL A 72 -3.72 52.65 0.60
CA VAL A 72 -4.02 52.78 2.04
C VAL A 72 -5.27 51.97 2.47
N HIS A 73 -6.14 51.58 1.53
CA HIS A 73 -7.33 50.75 1.80
C HIS A 73 -7.22 49.30 1.31
N CYS A 74 -6.05 48.85 0.85
CA CYS A 74 -5.82 47.46 0.42
C CYS A 74 -5.47 46.52 1.59
N TRP A 75 -5.36 47.02 2.82
CA TRP A 75 -5.04 46.20 3.98
C TRP A 75 -5.99 45.01 4.21
N PRO A 76 -7.33 45.10 3.96
CA PRO A 76 -8.21 43.94 4.11
C PRO A 76 -7.91 42.85 3.07
N LEU A 77 -7.45 43.23 1.87
CA LEU A 77 -7.02 42.28 0.85
C LEU A 77 -5.72 41.56 1.25
N LEU A 78 -4.79 42.27 1.91
CA LEU A 78 -3.58 41.64 2.43
C LEU A 78 -3.90 40.60 3.51
N PHE A 79 -4.81 40.91 4.44
CA PHE A 79 -5.25 39.94 5.44
C PHE A 79 -6.06 38.79 4.83
N GLY A 80 -6.92 39.07 3.84
CA GLY A 80 -7.64 38.04 3.10
C GLY A 80 -6.71 37.08 2.35
N LEU A 81 -5.69 37.61 1.67
CA LEU A 81 -4.68 36.80 0.99
C LEU A 81 -3.80 36.00 1.96
N LEU A 82 -3.40 36.60 3.08
CA LEU A 82 -2.67 35.90 4.15
C LEU A 82 -3.52 34.78 4.77
N TYR A 83 -4.82 35.02 5.00
CA TYR A 83 -5.74 34.00 5.51
C TYR A 83 -5.90 32.85 4.52
N VAL A 84 -6.15 33.14 3.23
CA VAL A 84 -6.31 32.10 2.20
C VAL A 84 -5.00 31.34 1.98
N ALA A 85 -3.86 32.02 1.98
CA ALA A 85 -2.55 31.37 1.87
C ALA A 85 -2.23 30.52 3.11
N GLY A 86 -2.53 31.03 4.30
CA GLY A 86 -2.34 30.30 5.57
C GLY A 86 -3.25 29.09 5.70
N ALA A 87 -4.54 29.25 5.39
CA ALA A 87 -5.51 28.16 5.37
C ALA A 87 -5.15 27.13 4.28
N GLY A 88 -4.80 27.58 3.08
CA GLY A 88 -4.36 26.70 1.98
C GLY A 88 -3.08 25.94 2.32
N PHE A 89 -2.11 26.59 2.98
CA PHE A 89 -0.90 25.94 3.47
C PHE A 89 -1.21 24.93 4.59
N GLY A 90 -2.07 25.30 5.54
CA GLY A 90 -2.52 24.42 6.62
C GLY A 90 -3.23 23.17 6.09
N VAL A 91 -4.22 23.34 5.23
CA VAL A 91 -4.92 22.24 4.55
C VAL A 91 -3.94 21.42 3.71
N SER A 92 -3.03 22.04 2.95
CA SER A 92 -2.01 21.32 2.19
C SER A 92 -1.10 20.48 3.08
N LYS A 93 -0.70 21.00 4.25
CA LYS A 93 0.09 20.25 5.23
C LYS A 93 -0.71 19.08 5.82
N LEU A 94 -1.98 19.28 6.14
CA LEU A 94 -2.86 18.23 6.65
C LEU A 94 -3.12 17.12 5.62
N VAL A 95 -3.43 17.49 4.36
CA VAL A 95 -3.59 16.54 3.24
C VAL A 95 -2.28 15.81 2.97
N LYS A 96 -1.15 16.51 2.88
CA LYS A 96 0.17 15.88 2.70
C LYS A 96 0.57 14.99 3.87
N ALA A 97 0.12 15.30 5.09
CA ALA A 97 0.32 14.46 6.26
C ALA A 97 -0.66 13.27 6.31
N GLY A 98 -1.65 13.21 5.42
CA GLY A 98 -2.67 12.16 5.37
C GLY A 98 -3.73 12.28 6.46
N TRP A 99 -3.93 13.48 7.01
CA TRP A 99 -4.95 13.74 8.02
C TRP A 99 -6.33 13.99 7.44
N ILE A 100 -6.43 14.32 6.15
CA ILE A 100 -7.68 14.62 5.46
C ILE A 100 -7.64 13.93 4.09
N ASP A 101 -8.68 13.15 3.78
CA ASP A 101 -8.92 12.58 2.46
C ASP A 101 -9.35 13.68 1.47
N PRO A 102 -8.68 13.85 0.32
CA PRO A 102 -8.99 14.92 -0.64
C PRO A 102 -10.28 14.70 -1.43
N GLU A 103 -10.82 13.48 -1.47
CA GLU A 103 -12.04 13.12 -2.20
C GLU A 103 -13.30 13.22 -1.32
N TYR A 104 -13.17 12.95 -0.01
CA TYR A 104 -14.31 12.94 0.93
C TYR A 104 -14.24 13.95 2.07
N GLY A 105 -13.10 14.63 2.27
CA GLY A 105 -12.92 15.63 3.34
C GLY A 105 -12.86 15.06 4.76
N ASN A 106 -12.84 13.73 4.92
CA ASN A 106 -12.83 13.05 6.21
C ASN A 106 -11.42 12.83 6.76
N ALA A 107 -11.32 12.72 8.10
CA ALA A 107 -10.05 12.59 8.81
C ALA A 107 -9.51 11.15 8.82
N THR A 108 -8.79 10.76 7.76
CA THR A 108 -8.28 9.39 7.59
C THR A 108 -7.23 8.99 8.63
N TYR A 109 -6.35 9.90 9.05
CA TYR A 109 -5.34 9.64 10.10
C TYR A 109 -5.96 9.40 11.48
N ALA A 110 -6.98 10.19 11.85
CA ALA A 110 -7.66 10.06 13.14
C ALA A 110 -8.48 8.77 13.18
N GLN A 111 -9.20 8.45 12.10
CA GLN A 111 -9.89 7.16 11.97
C GLN A 111 -8.91 5.98 12.02
N TYR A 112 -7.71 6.07 11.43
CA TYR A 112 -6.75 4.95 11.52
C TYR A 112 -6.15 4.77 12.93
N ARG A 113 -5.98 5.86 13.71
CA ARG A 113 -5.57 5.77 15.13
C ARG A 113 -6.70 5.38 16.07
N GLU A 114 -7.92 5.86 15.84
CA GLU A 114 -9.11 5.58 16.66
C GLU A 114 -9.75 4.22 16.31
N ASP A 115 -9.67 3.79 15.05
CA ASP A 115 -10.13 2.49 14.55
C ASP A 115 -8.96 1.55 14.24
N SER A 116 -7.81 1.75 14.88
CA SER A 116 -6.92 0.63 15.13
C SER A 116 -7.69 -0.32 16.04
N VAL A 117 -8.52 -1.20 15.45
CA VAL A 117 -9.45 -2.13 16.12
C VAL A 117 -8.75 -3.08 17.12
N LEU A 118 -7.42 -2.99 17.16
CA LEU A 118 -6.51 -3.84 17.90
C LEU A 118 -5.80 -3.09 19.03
N GLY A 119 -5.85 -1.75 19.01
CA GLY A 119 -5.30 -0.87 20.04
C GLY A 119 -6.33 0.19 20.42
N GLU A 120 -7.07 -0.12 21.50
CA GLU A 120 -7.73 0.85 22.39
C GLU A 120 -8.81 1.76 21.76
N SER A 121 -10.07 1.40 22.03
CA SER A 121 -11.30 2.21 21.89
C SER A 121 -11.77 2.54 20.47
N CYS A 122 -12.46 1.59 19.83
CA CYS A 122 -13.43 1.97 18.79
C CYS A 122 -14.55 2.79 19.46
N ARG A 123 -14.77 4.04 19.05
CA ARG A 123 -15.79 4.93 19.66
C ARG A 123 -17.22 4.36 19.65
N GLY A 124 -17.50 3.35 18.83
CA GLY A 124 -18.78 2.64 18.75
C GLY A 124 -18.92 1.47 19.74
N VAL A 125 -17.85 1.08 20.44
CA VAL A 125 -17.87 0.03 21.46
C VAL A 125 -17.36 0.64 22.76
N ASP A 126 -18.24 0.83 23.74
CA ASP A 126 -17.95 1.49 25.03
C ASP A 126 -16.85 0.80 25.89
N HIS A 127 -16.24 -0.28 25.39
CA HIS A 127 -15.18 -1.01 26.05
C HIS A 127 -14.25 -1.68 25.02
N ALA A 128 -12.98 -1.87 25.40
CA ALA A 128 -12.04 -2.65 24.60
C ALA A 128 -12.49 -4.11 24.48
N VAL A 129 -12.56 -4.63 23.26
CA VAL A 129 -12.86 -6.05 23.01
C VAL A 129 -11.54 -6.83 23.06
N PRO A 130 -11.36 -7.80 23.97
CA PRO A 130 -10.14 -8.59 24.02
C PRO A 130 -9.91 -9.36 22.71
N TRP A 131 -8.67 -9.45 22.24
CA TRP A 131 -8.34 -10.17 20.99
C TRP A 131 -8.92 -11.58 20.94
N ARG A 132 -8.91 -12.31 22.06
CA ARG A 132 -9.50 -13.66 22.14
C ARG A 132 -10.98 -13.69 21.74
N GLU A 133 -11.74 -12.66 22.13
CA GLU A 133 -13.13 -12.53 21.76
C GLU A 133 -13.26 -12.11 20.29
N LEU A 134 -12.51 -11.09 19.87
CA LEU A 134 -12.51 -10.60 18.50
C LEU A 134 -12.16 -11.72 17.50
N LYS A 135 -11.09 -12.47 17.77
CA LYS A 135 -10.68 -13.67 17.00
C LYS A 135 -11.82 -14.67 16.85
N ARG A 136 -12.55 -14.95 17.93
CA ARG A 136 -13.69 -15.90 17.89
C ARG A 136 -14.82 -15.37 16.99
N LYS A 137 -15.08 -14.07 17.00
CA LYS A 137 -16.12 -13.44 16.17
C LYS A 137 -15.69 -13.37 14.71
N LEU A 138 -14.45 -12.96 14.46
CA LEU A 138 -13.84 -12.90 13.14
C LEU A 138 -13.78 -14.25 12.42
N LYS A 139 -13.53 -15.34 13.15
CA LYS A 139 -13.59 -16.72 12.61
C LYS A 139 -14.96 -17.13 12.05
N ARG A 140 -16.02 -16.35 12.32
CA ARG A 140 -17.36 -16.58 11.75
C ARG A 140 -17.56 -15.84 10.43
N CYS A 141 -16.74 -14.82 10.16
CA CYS A 141 -16.81 -14.04 8.94
C CYS A 141 -16.15 -14.80 7.79
N ARG A 142 -16.70 -14.60 6.59
CA ARG A 142 -16.19 -15.19 5.35
C ARG A 142 -14.94 -14.45 4.88
N ARG A 143 -14.22 -15.00 3.89
CA ARG A 143 -12.94 -14.45 3.43
C ARG A 143 -12.99 -12.96 3.01
N HIS A 144 -14.13 -12.54 2.48
CA HIS A 144 -14.37 -11.18 1.97
C HIS A 144 -15.23 -10.33 2.91
N GLU A 145 -15.39 -10.76 4.15
CA GLU A 145 -16.12 -10.04 5.18
C GLU A 145 -15.16 -9.56 6.26
N TYR A 146 -15.46 -8.40 6.83
CA TYR A 146 -14.86 -7.94 8.06
C TYR A 146 -15.89 -8.08 9.19
N TYR A 147 -15.42 -8.27 10.41
CA TYR A 147 -16.29 -8.19 11.58
C TYR A 147 -16.47 -6.71 11.96
N ASP A 148 -17.71 -6.24 12.11
CA ASP A 148 -18.01 -4.86 12.50
C ASP A 148 -18.28 -4.81 14.01
N PRO A 149 -17.33 -4.31 14.83
CA PRO A 149 -17.48 -4.33 16.27
C PRO A 149 -18.67 -3.49 16.77
N MET A 150 -19.08 -2.47 15.99
CA MET A 150 -20.17 -1.57 16.38
C MET A 150 -21.55 -2.24 16.29
N TYR A 151 -21.71 -3.22 15.40
CA TYR A 151 -22.98 -3.92 15.18
C TYR A 151 -22.95 -5.39 15.59
N ASP A 152 -21.79 -5.92 15.97
CA ASP A 152 -21.59 -7.31 16.39
C ASP A 152 -21.99 -8.35 15.30
N ASP A 153 -21.72 -8.03 14.03
CA ASP A 153 -21.98 -8.89 12.88
C ASP A 153 -20.81 -8.88 11.87
N CYS A 154 -20.89 -9.75 10.87
CA CYS A 154 -19.96 -9.76 9.73
C CYS A 154 -20.58 -8.97 8.59
N HIS A 155 -19.78 -8.14 7.93
CA HIS A 155 -20.20 -7.33 6.80
C HIS A 155 -19.26 -7.51 5.62
N ALA A 156 -19.79 -7.50 4.40
CA ALA A 156 -19.00 -7.60 3.19
C ALA A 156 -18.04 -6.41 3.06
N CYS A 157 -16.80 -6.71 2.68
CA CYS A 157 -15.87 -5.71 2.18
C CYS A 157 -16.38 -5.13 0.85
N PRO A 158 -16.01 -3.88 0.50
CA PRO A 158 -16.33 -3.32 -0.81
C PRO A 158 -15.90 -4.27 -1.93
N ALA A 159 -16.84 -4.56 -2.83
CA ALA A 159 -16.56 -5.40 -3.99
C ALA A 159 -15.52 -4.73 -4.89
N ALA A 160 -14.61 -5.52 -5.45
CA ALA A 160 -13.56 -4.99 -6.31
C ALA A 160 -14.14 -4.35 -7.58
N ALA A 161 -13.80 -3.10 -7.83
CA ALA A 161 -14.14 -2.38 -9.06
C ALA A 161 -12.98 -2.46 -10.09
N PRO A 162 -13.27 -2.35 -11.40
CA PRO A 162 -12.24 -2.37 -12.44
C PRO A 162 -11.14 -1.31 -12.25
N ASP A 163 -11.50 -0.15 -11.70
CA ASP A 163 -10.67 1.01 -11.41
C ASP A 163 -10.03 1.02 -10.02
N ASP A 164 -10.31 0.02 -9.18
CA ASP A 164 -9.65 -0.12 -7.88
C ASP A 164 -8.14 -0.22 -8.06
N LYS A 165 -7.42 0.46 -7.18
CA LYS A 165 -5.96 0.53 -7.21
C LYS A 165 -5.36 -0.49 -6.28
N ILE A 166 -4.28 -1.13 -6.73
CA ILE A 166 -3.50 -2.07 -5.92
C ILE A 166 -2.30 -1.33 -5.36
N PHE A 167 -2.18 -1.30 -4.04
CA PHE A 167 -0.88 -1.21 -3.39
C PHE A 167 -0.61 -2.54 -2.69
N ALA A 168 0.25 -3.35 -3.31
CA ALA A 168 0.71 -4.62 -2.77
C ALA A 168 2.03 -4.45 -2.03
N VAL A 169 2.20 -5.18 -0.94
CA VAL A 169 3.47 -5.21 -0.21
C VAL A 169 3.89 -6.65 0.07
N PHE A 170 5.17 -6.94 -0.08
CA PHE A 170 5.71 -8.22 0.37
C PHE A 170 5.99 -8.18 1.87
N TRP A 171 5.52 -9.22 2.57
CA TRP A 171 5.83 -9.47 3.97
C TRP A 171 6.53 -10.83 4.13
N GLU A 172 7.80 -10.76 4.50
CA GLU A 172 8.67 -11.89 4.76
C GLU A 172 8.22 -12.60 6.06
N THR A 173 7.64 -13.79 5.89
CA THR A 173 7.05 -14.63 6.95
C THR A 173 8.04 -15.11 8.02
N GLN A 174 9.34 -14.85 7.84
CA GLN A 174 10.32 -15.04 8.91
C GLN A 174 10.19 -14.00 10.03
N ASN A 175 9.44 -12.92 9.80
CA ASN A 175 9.32 -11.78 10.71
C ASN A 175 7.93 -11.69 11.34
N ASP A 176 7.86 -11.11 12.55
CA ASP A 176 6.61 -10.99 13.30
C ASP A 176 5.61 -10.06 12.60
N CYS A 177 4.55 -10.64 12.06
CA CYS A 177 3.51 -9.92 11.32
C CYS A 177 2.70 -8.93 12.15
N THR A 178 2.79 -8.95 13.48
CA THR A 178 2.18 -7.91 14.33
C THR A 178 2.72 -6.53 13.96
N ARG A 179 4.01 -6.45 13.59
CA ARG A 179 4.66 -5.21 13.17
C ARG A 179 4.03 -4.61 11.92
N LEU A 180 3.64 -5.44 10.96
CA LEU A 180 2.88 -5.02 9.78
C LEU A 180 1.50 -4.52 10.16
N VAL A 181 0.79 -5.27 11.01
CA VAL A 181 -0.60 -4.96 11.38
C VAL A 181 -0.70 -3.66 12.17
N GLU A 182 0.24 -3.40 13.08
CA GLU A 182 0.26 -2.22 13.94
C GLU A 182 0.78 -0.97 13.23
N ASP A 183 1.51 -1.11 12.12
CA ASP A 183 2.09 0.03 11.42
C ASP A 183 1.02 0.99 10.85
N LEU A 184 1.23 2.28 11.04
CA LEU A 184 0.31 3.33 10.61
C LEU A 184 0.24 3.48 9.08
N SER A 185 1.31 3.12 8.38
CA SER A 185 1.40 3.19 6.92
C SER A 185 0.68 2.02 6.25
N THR A 186 0.36 0.95 6.97
CA THR A 186 -0.46 -0.17 6.48
C THR A 186 -1.86 0.27 6.02
N ARG A 187 -2.33 1.46 6.43
CA ARG A 187 -3.56 2.07 5.88
C ARG A 187 -3.56 2.26 4.37
N TYR A 188 -2.38 2.42 3.78
CA TYR A 188 -2.23 2.61 2.34
C TYR A 188 -2.23 1.27 1.59
N VAL A 189 -1.99 0.17 2.30
CA VAL A 189 -1.86 -1.16 1.73
C VAL A 189 -3.24 -1.71 1.41
N THR A 190 -3.33 -2.41 0.27
CA THR A 190 -4.56 -3.07 -0.18
C THR A 190 -4.38 -4.58 -0.28
N HIS A 191 -3.15 -5.03 -0.53
CA HIS A 191 -2.78 -6.43 -0.66
C HIS A 191 -1.47 -6.68 0.10
N VAL A 192 -1.41 -7.77 0.86
CA VAL A 192 -0.18 -8.28 1.48
C VAL A 192 0.17 -9.60 0.82
N MET A 193 1.36 -9.67 0.25
CA MET A 193 1.96 -10.87 -0.35
C MET A 193 2.88 -11.51 0.69
N TRP A 194 2.44 -12.62 1.25
CA TRP A 194 3.16 -13.33 2.31
C TRP A 194 4.29 -14.16 1.68
N SER A 195 5.53 -13.70 1.83
CA SER A 195 6.73 -14.31 1.22
C SER A 195 7.50 -15.19 2.21
N PHE A 196 7.97 -16.38 1.85
CA PHE A 196 7.57 -17.18 0.70
C PHE A 196 7.10 -18.55 1.16
N ALA A 197 6.19 -19.13 0.39
CA ALA A 197 5.97 -20.56 0.37
C ALA A 197 6.95 -21.20 -0.61
N GLU A 198 7.70 -22.19 -0.12
CA GLU A 198 8.80 -22.79 -0.88
C GLU A 198 8.30 -24.00 -1.71
N PRO A 199 8.43 -23.98 -3.04
CA PRO A 199 8.27 -25.19 -3.84
C PRO A 199 9.45 -26.15 -3.66
N LEU A 200 9.15 -27.44 -3.56
CA LEU A 200 10.11 -28.55 -3.47
C LEU A 200 10.32 -29.21 -4.85
N GLU A 201 11.37 -30.04 -4.97
CA GLU A 201 11.74 -30.70 -6.23
C GLU A 201 10.66 -31.61 -6.81
N ASP A 202 9.83 -32.21 -5.95
CA ASP A 202 8.74 -33.09 -6.35
C ASP A 202 7.46 -32.32 -6.71
N GLY A 203 7.50 -30.99 -6.69
CA GLY A 203 6.37 -30.09 -6.93
C GLY A 203 5.54 -29.78 -5.69
N THR A 204 5.78 -30.41 -4.55
CA THR A 204 5.09 -30.08 -3.28
C THR A 204 5.46 -28.66 -2.84
N ILE A 205 4.49 -27.87 -2.39
CA ILE A 205 4.76 -26.60 -1.70
C ILE A 205 4.83 -26.86 -0.20
N ASN A 206 5.87 -26.36 0.47
CA ASN A 206 5.95 -26.38 1.91
C ASN A 206 4.82 -25.53 2.51
N THR A 207 3.89 -26.18 3.21
CA THR A 207 2.70 -25.51 3.75
C THR A 207 2.94 -24.84 5.11
N LYS A 208 4.15 -24.99 5.68
CA LYS A 208 4.51 -24.37 6.95
C LYS A 208 5.35 -23.12 6.70
N LEU A 209 4.80 -21.97 7.06
CA LEU A 209 5.51 -20.69 6.98
C LEU A 209 6.61 -20.62 8.07
N GLN A 210 7.69 -19.90 7.77
CA GLN A 210 9.03 -20.28 8.22
C GLN A 210 9.42 -19.97 9.68
N PHE A 211 8.60 -19.25 10.47
CA PHE A 211 9.05 -18.80 11.81
C PHE A 211 7.99 -18.81 12.90
N TRP A 212 6.72 -18.61 12.54
CA TRP A 212 5.62 -18.50 13.50
C TRP A 212 4.68 -19.70 13.42
N ASP A 213 3.91 -19.93 14.48
CA ASP A 213 2.84 -20.91 14.41
C ASP A 213 1.75 -20.45 13.43
N ASP A 214 1.04 -21.41 12.85
CA ASP A 214 0.03 -21.12 11.83
C ASP A 214 -1.13 -20.27 12.37
N ASP A 215 -1.43 -20.34 13.67
CA ASP A 215 -2.47 -19.54 14.29
C ASP A 215 -2.06 -18.06 14.38
N HIS A 216 -0.78 -17.76 14.62
CA HIS A 216 -0.26 -16.40 14.63
C HIS A 216 -0.40 -15.72 13.28
N ILE A 217 0.00 -16.41 12.20
CA ILE A 217 -0.14 -15.87 10.84
C ILE A 217 -1.62 -15.67 10.48
N ARG A 218 -2.48 -16.66 10.78
CA ARG A 218 -3.94 -16.53 10.60
C ARG A 218 -4.51 -15.36 11.39
N ASP A 219 -4.02 -15.10 12.58
CA ASP A 219 -4.45 -13.97 13.40
C ASP A 219 -4.08 -12.64 12.74
N CYS A 220 -2.87 -12.51 12.19
CA CYS A 220 -2.48 -11.31 11.44
C CYS A 220 -3.30 -11.13 10.15
N ILE A 221 -3.54 -12.21 9.39
CA ILE A 221 -4.41 -12.17 8.19
C ILE A 221 -5.81 -11.69 8.58
N GLY A 222 -6.37 -12.24 9.65
CA GLY A 222 -7.66 -11.79 10.18
C GLY A 222 -7.67 -10.30 10.54
N GLN A 223 -6.62 -9.81 11.19
CA GLN A 223 -6.46 -8.40 11.54
C GLN A 223 -6.38 -7.48 10.31
N LEU A 224 -5.73 -7.92 9.23
CA LEU A 224 -5.70 -7.21 7.96
C LEU A 224 -7.08 -7.21 7.29
N ARG A 225 -7.79 -8.35 7.34
CA ARG A 225 -9.15 -8.49 6.79
C ARG A 225 -10.16 -7.57 7.47
N MET A 226 -9.98 -7.28 8.75
CA MET A 226 -10.80 -6.25 9.46
C MET A 226 -10.75 -4.88 8.78
N ARG A 227 -9.70 -4.61 7.99
CA ARG A 227 -9.51 -3.38 7.19
C ARG A 227 -9.76 -3.62 5.70
N CYS A 228 -10.32 -4.77 5.34
CA CYS A 228 -10.52 -5.22 3.97
C CYS A 228 -9.22 -5.27 3.13
N ILE A 229 -8.08 -5.48 3.79
CA ILE A 229 -6.78 -5.72 3.13
C ILE A 229 -6.71 -7.19 2.76
N LYS A 230 -6.47 -7.48 1.48
CA LYS A 230 -6.38 -8.85 0.98
C LYS A 230 -5.03 -9.46 1.29
N SER A 231 -5.00 -10.74 1.64
CA SER A 231 -3.78 -11.49 1.93
C SER A 231 -3.57 -12.58 0.89
N MET A 232 -2.46 -12.57 0.16
CA MET A 232 -2.11 -13.56 -0.85
C MET A 232 -0.81 -14.26 -0.46
N ILE A 233 -0.67 -15.56 -0.75
CA ILE A 233 0.60 -16.25 -0.54
C ILE A 233 1.50 -16.11 -1.76
N ALA A 234 2.74 -15.67 -1.58
CA ALA A 234 3.75 -15.66 -2.63
C ALA A 234 4.50 -17.00 -2.64
N VAL A 235 4.51 -17.68 -3.78
CA VAL A 235 5.20 -18.96 -3.99
C VAL A 235 6.43 -18.73 -4.85
N GLY A 236 7.61 -19.15 -4.38
CA GLY A 236 8.85 -19.04 -5.13
C GLY A 236 9.88 -18.13 -4.48
N GLY A 237 10.37 -17.15 -5.24
CA GLY A 237 11.49 -16.28 -4.88
C GLY A 237 12.83 -16.72 -5.47
N ALA A 238 13.77 -15.78 -5.52
CA ALA A 238 15.09 -15.95 -6.14
C ALA A 238 15.85 -17.23 -5.78
N SER A 239 15.76 -17.62 -4.50
CA SER A 239 16.48 -18.80 -3.98
C SER A 239 15.87 -20.13 -4.43
N PHE A 240 14.64 -20.12 -4.95
CA PHE A 240 13.87 -21.32 -5.30
C PHE A 240 13.48 -21.40 -6.78
N ARG A 241 13.98 -20.49 -7.62
CA ARG A 241 13.61 -20.44 -9.05
C ARG A 241 13.75 -21.78 -9.78
N GLU A 242 14.81 -22.55 -9.54
CA GLU A 242 14.98 -23.87 -10.19
C GLU A 242 13.88 -24.88 -9.87
N ARG A 243 13.15 -24.70 -8.76
CA ARG A 243 12.09 -25.60 -8.28
C ARG A 243 10.83 -25.57 -9.15
N PHE A 244 10.71 -24.60 -10.06
CA PHE A 244 9.62 -24.56 -11.05
C PHE A 244 9.91 -25.46 -12.27
N LEU A 245 11.19 -25.74 -12.58
CA LEU A 245 11.58 -26.54 -13.75
C LEU A 245 10.99 -27.98 -13.77
N PRO A 246 10.91 -28.70 -12.63
CA PRO A 246 10.31 -30.03 -12.58
C PRO A 246 8.78 -30.07 -12.80
N LEU A 247 8.08 -28.93 -12.76
CA LEU A 247 6.61 -28.87 -12.93
C LEU A 247 6.14 -29.24 -14.34
N LYS A 248 7.07 -29.46 -15.28
CA LYS A 248 6.77 -30.11 -16.58
C LYS A 248 6.24 -31.54 -16.44
N SER A 249 6.53 -32.20 -15.31
CA SER A 249 6.01 -33.53 -14.99
C SER A 249 4.55 -33.41 -14.52
N PRO A 250 3.61 -34.18 -15.11
CA PRO A 250 2.21 -34.17 -14.69
C PRO A 250 2.01 -34.47 -13.20
N ASP A 251 2.82 -35.38 -12.63
CA ASP A 251 2.73 -35.75 -11.22
C ASP A 251 3.20 -34.61 -10.30
N ASN A 252 4.28 -33.92 -10.66
CA ASN A 252 4.77 -32.77 -9.91
C ASN A 252 3.78 -31.61 -9.99
N LEU A 253 3.23 -31.37 -11.19
CA LEU A 253 2.20 -30.37 -11.40
C LEU A 253 0.94 -30.64 -10.57
N ALA A 254 0.52 -31.90 -10.49
CA ALA A 254 -0.63 -32.30 -9.69
C ALA A 254 -0.39 -32.06 -8.19
N ARG A 255 0.80 -32.38 -7.67
CA ARG A 255 1.21 -32.08 -6.29
C ARG A 255 1.24 -30.58 -6.04
N PHE A 256 1.89 -29.82 -6.92
CA PHE A 256 1.99 -28.36 -6.85
C PHE A 256 0.62 -27.71 -6.72
N LYS A 257 -0.32 -28.05 -7.63
CA LYS A 257 -1.70 -27.57 -7.55
C LYS A 257 -2.34 -27.93 -6.21
N ALA A 258 -2.28 -29.19 -5.81
CA ALA A 258 -2.95 -29.66 -4.60
C ALA A 258 -2.44 -28.94 -3.35
N THR A 259 -1.12 -28.82 -3.19
CA THR A 259 -0.53 -28.17 -2.02
C THR A 259 -0.66 -26.65 -2.04
N ALA A 260 -0.68 -26.02 -3.21
CA ALA A 260 -0.95 -24.59 -3.34
C ALA A 260 -2.37 -24.24 -2.88
N VAL A 261 -3.36 -25.02 -3.35
CA VAL A 261 -4.76 -24.86 -2.95
C VAL A 261 -4.95 -25.15 -1.46
N GLN A 262 -4.29 -26.20 -0.94
CA GLN A 262 -4.30 -26.50 0.49
C GLN A 262 -3.77 -25.33 1.33
N LEU A 263 -2.69 -24.68 0.88
CA LEU A 263 -2.08 -23.56 1.57
C LEU A 263 -3.03 -22.35 1.63
N VAL A 264 -3.69 -22.04 0.51
CA VAL A 264 -4.73 -21.00 0.44
C VAL A 264 -5.84 -21.26 1.44
N GLN A 265 -6.35 -22.50 1.51
CA GLN A 265 -7.42 -22.87 2.45
C GLN A 265 -6.96 -22.88 3.91
N LEU A 266 -5.71 -23.29 4.19
CA LEU A 266 -5.17 -23.42 5.54
C LEU A 266 -5.05 -22.08 6.28
N TYR A 267 -4.68 -21.03 5.56
CA TYR A 267 -4.52 -19.68 6.12
C TYR A 267 -5.64 -18.72 5.71
N ASP A 268 -6.60 -19.21 4.91
CA ASP A 268 -7.72 -18.42 4.37
C ASP A 268 -7.23 -17.21 3.55
N PHE A 269 -6.26 -17.45 2.66
CA PHE A 269 -5.73 -16.44 1.75
C PHE A 269 -6.74 -16.07 0.65
N ASP A 270 -6.67 -14.82 0.18
CA ASP A 270 -7.40 -14.27 -0.96
C ASP A 270 -6.88 -14.72 -2.32
N GLY A 271 -5.71 -15.35 -2.36
CA GLY A 271 -5.11 -15.79 -3.62
C GLY A 271 -3.66 -16.22 -3.51
N ILE A 272 -3.06 -16.39 -4.68
CA ILE A 272 -1.68 -16.83 -4.86
C ILE A 272 -0.96 -15.82 -5.74
N ASP A 273 0.23 -15.44 -5.32
CA ASP A 273 1.21 -14.76 -6.15
C ASP A 273 2.30 -15.77 -6.54
N ILE A 274 2.70 -15.77 -7.82
CA ILE A 274 3.78 -16.64 -8.30
C ILE A 274 4.99 -15.79 -8.64
N ASP A 275 6.02 -15.98 -7.82
CA ASP A 275 7.36 -15.40 -7.99
C ASP A 275 8.32 -16.47 -8.53
N ASP A 276 7.98 -16.97 -9.71
CA ASP A 276 8.88 -17.83 -10.48
C ASP A 276 9.89 -16.97 -11.22
N GLU A 277 11.08 -16.87 -10.65
CA GLU A 277 12.16 -16.12 -11.24
C GLU A 277 12.95 -16.92 -12.30
N THR A 278 12.54 -18.11 -12.77
CA THR A 278 13.28 -18.83 -13.84
C THR A 278 13.46 -17.95 -15.08
N GLY A 279 14.63 -18.03 -15.71
CA GLY A 279 14.99 -17.17 -16.84
C GLY A 279 15.68 -17.91 -17.97
N ASN A 280 16.30 -17.16 -18.88
CA ASN A 280 17.25 -17.69 -19.84
C ASN A 280 18.49 -18.13 -19.05
N MET A 281 18.54 -19.42 -18.75
CA MET A 281 19.48 -20.05 -17.84
C MET A 281 19.94 -21.38 -18.44
N VAL A 282 20.93 -22.03 -17.83
CA VAL A 282 21.50 -23.25 -18.38
C VAL A 282 20.43 -24.34 -18.54
N ALA A 283 19.58 -24.51 -17.52
CA ALA A 283 18.52 -25.52 -17.51
C ALA A 283 17.40 -25.27 -18.54
N THR A 284 17.24 -24.03 -19.03
CA THR A 284 16.27 -23.68 -20.09
C THR A 284 16.92 -23.63 -21.47
N GLY A 285 18.20 -24.01 -21.58
CA GLY A 285 18.97 -23.95 -22.82
C GLY A 285 19.13 -22.52 -23.35
N GLY A 286 19.11 -21.52 -22.46
CA GLY A 286 19.20 -20.10 -22.82
C GLY A 286 17.96 -19.54 -23.54
N ASN A 287 16.87 -20.30 -23.67
CA ASN A 287 15.64 -19.85 -24.30
C ASN A 287 14.42 -20.25 -23.46
N TRP A 288 14.17 -19.46 -22.42
CA TRP A 288 13.10 -19.70 -21.47
C TRP A 288 11.72 -19.76 -22.12
N LEU A 289 11.41 -18.81 -23.03
CA LEU A 289 10.10 -18.73 -23.66
C LEU A 289 9.76 -20.02 -24.42
N LYS A 290 10.73 -20.62 -25.10
CA LYS A 290 10.53 -21.86 -25.84
C LYS A 290 10.50 -23.10 -24.94
N SER A 291 11.39 -23.19 -23.95
CA SER A 291 11.62 -24.42 -23.19
C SER A 291 10.82 -24.50 -21.88
N HIS A 292 10.53 -23.37 -21.24
CA HIS A 292 9.86 -23.31 -19.95
C HIS A 292 8.54 -22.51 -19.96
N GLY A 293 8.37 -21.51 -20.82
CA GLY A 293 7.12 -20.76 -20.98
C GLY A 293 5.85 -21.63 -21.07
N PRO A 294 5.83 -22.75 -21.82
CA PRO A 294 4.69 -23.68 -21.82
C PRO A 294 4.43 -24.37 -20.46
N THR A 295 5.46 -24.61 -19.66
CA THR A 295 5.34 -25.15 -18.29
C THR A 295 4.68 -24.12 -17.38
N VAL A 296 5.07 -22.84 -17.51
CA VAL A 296 4.45 -21.72 -16.78
C VAL A 296 2.96 -21.60 -17.07
N VAL A 297 2.60 -21.61 -18.35
CA VAL A 297 1.20 -21.61 -18.75
C VAL A 297 0.46 -22.83 -18.15
N SER A 298 1.10 -23.99 -18.10
CA SER A 298 0.50 -25.21 -17.56
C SER A 298 0.23 -25.13 -16.06
N TYR A 299 1.18 -24.68 -15.25
CA TYR A 299 0.93 -24.57 -13.80
C TYR A 299 0.03 -23.41 -13.43
N LEU A 300 0.08 -22.27 -14.13
CA LEU A 300 -0.88 -21.18 -13.89
C LEU A 300 -2.31 -21.61 -14.26
N THR A 301 -2.49 -22.39 -15.33
CA THR A 301 -3.79 -22.97 -15.68
C THR A 301 -4.27 -23.91 -14.58
N ALA A 302 -3.40 -24.82 -14.12
CA ALA A 302 -3.74 -25.77 -13.06
C ALA A 302 -4.07 -25.08 -11.73
N LEU A 303 -3.33 -24.03 -11.36
CA LEU A 303 -3.65 -23.21 -10.19
C LEU A 303 -5.01 -22.53 -10.35
N ARG A 304 -5.28 -21.97 -11.53
CA ARG A 304 -6.57 -21.31 -11.75
C ARG A 304 -7.74 -22.29 -11.62
N GLU A 305 -7.64 -23.45 -12.24
CA GLU A 305 -8.62 -24.53 -12.11
C GLU A 305 -8.78 -24.99 -10.66
N GLY A 306 -7.67 -25.15 -9.94
CA GLY A 306 -7.68 -25.55 -8.53
C GLY A 306 -8.37 -24.54 -7.63
N LEU A 307 -8.07 -23.26 -7.80
CA LEU A 307 -8.68 -22.15 -7.06
C LEU A 307 -10.17 -22.00 -7.39
N ASP A 308 -10.54 -22.04 -8.68
CA ASP A 308 -11.93 -21.93 -9.12
C ASP A 308 -12.76 -23.14 -8.62
N ALA A 309 -12.16 -24.34 -8.51
CA ALA A 309 -12.84 -25.53 -7.99
C ALA A 309 -13.14 -25.51 -6.50
N VAL A 310 -12.35 -24.78 -5.70
CA VAL A 310 -12.58 -24.63 -4.25
C VAL A 310 -13.26 -23.31 -3.88
N GLN A 311 -13.62 -22.49 -4.85
CA GLN A 311 -14.32 -21.23 -4.61
C GLN A 311 -15.74 -21.49 -4.10
N HIS A 312 -16.10 -20.83 -3.00
CA HIS A 312 -17.49 -20.79 -2.54
C HIS A 312 -18.33 -19.85 -3.43
N PRO A 313 -19.56 -20.24 -3.84
CA PRO A 313 -20.40 -19.43 -4.75
C PRO A 313 -20.69 -18.01 -4.25
N ASP A 314 -20.68 -17.85 -2.93
CA ASP A 314 -20.97 -16.66 -2.17
C ASP A 314 -19.70 -15.93 -1.72
N GLU A 315 -18.54 -16.26 -2.28
CA GLU A 315 -17.28 -15.55 -2.08
C GLU A 315 -16.68 -15.04 -3.41
N PRO A 316 -15.91 -13.93 -3.38
CA PRO A 316 -15.14 -13.48 -4.53
C PRO A 316 -14.17 -14.55 -5.03
N ARG A 317 -13.93 -14.52 -6.34
CA ARG A 317 -12.91 -15.37 -6.97
C ARG A 317 -11.55 -15.13 -6.33
N TYR A 318 -10.82 -16.21 -6.08
CA TYR A 318 -9.43 -16.11 -5.63
C TYR A 318 -8.58 -15.37 -6.66
N LEU A 319 -7.63 -14.58 -6.18
CA LEU A 319 -6.68 -13.85 -6.99
C LEU A 319 -5.52 -14.78 -7.41
N LEU A 320 -5.01 -14.58 -8.61
CA LEU A 320 -3.74 -15.14 -9.07
C LEU A 320 -2.91 -14.01 -9.68
N SER A 321 -1.70 -13.81 -9.20
CA SER A 321 -0.74 -12.85 -9.78
C SER A 321 0.56 -13.50 -10.20
N TRP A 322 1.36 -12.74 -10.94
CA TRP A 322 2.63 -13.16 -11.52
C TRP A 322 3.66 -12.04 -11.39
N ASP A 323 4.83 -12.39 -10.89
CA ASP A 323 5.97 -11.48 -10.86
C ASP A 323 6.79 -11.63 -12.15
N GLU A 324 7.08 -10.50 -12.78
CA GLU A 324 7.79 -10.47 -14.06
C GLU A 324 8.96 -9.49 -14.04
N PHE A 325 10.02 -9.88 -14.74
CA PHE A 325 11.20 -9.07 -14.91
C PHE A 325 10.91 -7.80 -15.71
N PRO A 326 11.58 -6.68 -15.38
CA PRO A 326 11.35 -5.40 -16.05
C PRO A 326 11.78 -5.41 -17.52
N TYR A 327 12.71 -6.29 -17.90
CA TYR A 327 13.23 -6.44 -19.27
C TYR A 327 12.42 -7.43 -20.11
N ALA A 328 11.39 -8.08 -19.56
CA ALA A 328 10.66 -9.15 -20.25
C ALA A 328 9.93 -8.70 -21.52
N TRP A 329 9.72 -7.38 -21.63
CA TRP A 329 9.01 -6.70 -22.70
C TRP A 329 9.94 -6.18 -23.80
N ASP A 330 11.25 -6.23 -23.59
CA ASP A 330 12.20 -5.72 -24.58
C ASP A 330 12.23 -6.61 -25.82
N PRO A 331 12.00 -6.07 -27.03
CA PRO A 331 11.99 -6.87 -28.25
C PRO A 331 13.31 -7.65 -28.43
N PRO A 332 13.26 -8.89 -28.92
CA PRO A 332 14.46 -9.64 -29.25
C PRO A 332 15.24 -8.95 -30.37
N GLN A 333 16.53 -8.73 -30.16
CA GLN A 333 17.45 -8.08 -31.11
C GLN A 333 18.71 -8.95 -31.29
N PRO A 334 18.63 -10.10 -31.99
CA PRO A 334 19.73 -11.06 -32.07
C PRO A 334 21.00 -10.48 -32.70
N ASP A 335 20.86 -9.47 -33.57
CA ASP A 335 21.98 -8.84 -34.27
C ASP A 335 22.60 -7.65 -33.51
N ASN A 336 22.04 -7.27 -32.35
CA ASN A 336 22.55 -6.17 -31.56
C ASN A 336 23.63 -6.66 -30.58
N ALA A 337 24.90 -6.41 -30.94
CA ALA A 337 26.06 -6.82 -30.15
C ALA A 337 26.14 -6.21 -28.73
N ASN A 338 25.43 -5.11 -28.46
CA ASN A 338 25.46 -4.42 -27.17
C ASN A 338 24.32 -4.85 -26.24
N TYR A 339 23.14 -5.07 -26.80
CA TYR A 339 21.96 -5.47 -26.04
C TYR A 339 20.97 -6.22 -26.93
N VAL A 340 20.86 -7.53 -26.68
CA VAL A 340 20.00 -8.42 -27.49
C VAL A 340 18.53 -8.43 -27.04
N GLY A 341 18.15 -7.61 -26.06
CA GLY A 341 16.79 -7.55 -25.52
C GLY A 341 16.46 -8.71 -24.57
N CYS A 342 15.19 -9.10 -24.51
CA CYS A 342 14.69 -10.13 -23.58
C CYS A 342 15.31 -11.53 -23.77
N ILE A 343 15.97 -11.78 -24.91
CA ILE A 343 16.67 -13.04 -25.21
C ILE A 343 18.11 -13.08 -24.66
N ARG A 344 18.52 -12.11 -23.85
CA ARG A 344 19.85 -12.09 -23.26
C ARG A 344 20.13 -13.36 -22.48
N TYR A 345 21.27 -13.98 -22.78
CA TYR A 345 21.78 -15.18 -22.16
C TYR A 345 23.31 -15.20 -22.30
N THR A 346 24.02 -15.55 -21.24
CA THR A 346 25.46 -15.85 -21.30
C THR A 346 25.62 -17.36 -21.19
N GLU A 347 26.36 -17.96 -22.12
CA GLU A 347 26.58 -19.41 -22.11
C GLU A 347 27.23 -19.87 -20.79
N GLY A 348 26.59 -20.83 -20.13
CA GLY A 348 27.07 -21.39 -18.86
C GLY A 348 26.68 -20.59 -17.62
N GLU A 349 25.90 -19.51 -17.75
CA GLU A 349 25.42 -18.70 -16.63
C GLU A 349 23.89 -18.75 -16.52
N ASP A 350 23.40 -18.71 -15.28
CA ASP A 350 21.97 -18.58 -15.03
C ASP A 350 21.54 -17.11 -15.06
N GLY A 351 20.93 -16.73 -16.17
CA GLY A 351 20.50 -15.35 -16.42
C GLY A 351 19.18 -14.97 -15.75
N TRP A 352 18.96 -13.66 -15.65
CA TRP A 352 17.77 -13.02 -15.07
C TRP A 352 16.90 -12.34 -16.14
N HIS A 353 17.07 -12.71 -17.40
CA HIS A 353 16.27 -12.19 -18.51
C HIS A 353 15.41 -13.32 -19.07
N ARG A 354 14.19 -13.01 -19.53
CA ARG A 354 13.34 -13.89 -20.34
C ARG A 354 12.43 -13.03 -21.18
N CYS A 355 11.90 -13.55 -22.27
CA CYS A 355 10.82 -12.88 -22.99
C CYS A 355 9.48 -13.28 -22.40
N TYR A 356 8.58 -12.30 -22.24
CA TYR A 356 7.25 -12.56 -21.69
C TYR A 356 6.45 -13.58 -22.53
N GLU A 357 5.72 -14.47 -21.87
CA GLU A 357 4.79 -15.42 -22.49
C GLU A 357 3.36 -14.82 -22.46
N PRO A 358 2.82 -14.33 -23.59
CA PRO A 358 1.57 -13.58 -23.61
C PRO A 358 0.35 -14.34 -23.06
N ARG A 359 0.37 -15.68 -23.09
CA ARG A 359 -0.73 -16.49 -22.56
C ARG A 359 -0.91 -16.34 -21.04
N ILE A 360 0.14 -15.94 -20.31
CA ILE A 360 0.07 -15.67 -18.86
C ILE A 360 -1.00 -14.62 -18.55
N SER A 361 -1.12 -13.58 -19.37
CA SER A 361 -2.04 -12.45 -19.14
C SER A 361 -3.52 -12.85 -19.04
N ASN A 362 -3.90 -13.99 -19.64
CA ASN A 362 -5.27 -14.50 -19.57
C ASN A 362 -5.54 -15.31 -18.30
N LEU A 363 -4.50 -15.78 -17.62
CA LEU A 363 -4.60 -16.67 -16.47
C LEU A 363 -4.55 -15.90 -15.14
N VAL A 364 -3.88 -14.75 -15.13
CA VAL A 364 -3.66 -13.95 -13.92
C VAL A 364 -4.55 -12.71 -13.87
N ASP A 365 -4.86 -12.25 -12.67
CA ASP A 365 -5.64 -11.05 -12.41
C ASP A 365 -4.80 -9.78 -12.57
N PHE A 366 -3.53 -9.84 -12.19
CA PHE A 366 -2.55 -8.78 -12.40
C PHE A 366 -1.11 -9.34 -12.48
N VAL A 367 -0.20 -8.53 -13.02
CA VAL A 367 1.23 -8.82 -13.15
C VAL A 367 2.00 -7.76 -12.39
N ASN A 368 2.82 -8.17 -11.41
CA ASN A 368 3.77 -7.29 -10.75
C ASN A 368 5.02 -7.22 -11.61
N VAL A 369 5.28 -6.05 -12.20
CA VAL A 369 6.53 -5.83 -12.91
C VAL A 369 7.56 -5.40 -11.88
N MET A 370 8.56 -6.24 -11.63
CA MET A 370 9.63 -6.02 -10.65
C MET A 370 10.57 -4.91 -11.14
N PHE A 371 10.09 -3.67 -11.14
CA PHE A 371 10.79 -2.51 -11.69
C PHE A 371 11.84 -1.96 -10.72
N TYR A 372 12.70 -2.87 -10.28
CA TYR A 372 13.85 -2.75 -9.40
C TYR A 372 14.86 -3.86 -9.73
N ASN A 373 16.03 -3.86 -9.09
CA ASN A 373 17.11 -4.80 -9.44
C ASN A 373 17.55 -4.69 -10.92
N ILE A 374 17.50 -3.47 -11.46
CA ILE A 374 17.80 -3.18 -12.87
C ILE A 374 19.22 -2.68 -13.00
N ASN A 375 20.01 -3.44 -13.77
CA ASN A 375 21.35 -3.02 -14.16
C ASN A 375 21.28 -1.93 -15.24
N GLY A 376 21.96 -0.79 -15.00
CA GLY A 376 22.13 0.28 -16.00
C GLY A 376 21.82 1.71 -15.54
N GLY A 377 21.38 1.90 -14.29
CA GLY A 377 21.21 3.23 -13.67
C GLY A 377 20.04 4.05 -14.23
N ASP A 378 20.01 5.35 -13.89
CA ASP A 378 18.88 6.27 -14.12
C ASP A 378 18.33 6.26 -15.56
N GLY A 379 19.21 6.13 -16.56
CA GLY A 379 18.81 6.11 -17.97
C GLY A 379 17.91 4.93 -18.31
N VAL A 380 18.17 3.75 -17.73
CA VAL A 380 17.37 2.55 -17.94
C VAL A 380 16.05 2.63 -17.18
N TYR A 381 16.06 3.13 -15.93
CA TYR A 381 14.83 3.37 -15.19
C TYR A 381 13.90 4.34 -15.94
N ARG A 382 14.45 5.43 -16.49
CA ARG A 382 13.69 6.35 -17.32
C ARG A 382 13.13 5.68 -18.57
N ALA A 383 13.95 4.92 -19.29
CA ALA A 383 13.49 4.20 -20.48
C ALA A 383 12.37 3.20 -20.19
N VAL A 384 12.37 2.57 -19.02
CA VAL A 384 11.29 1.66 -18.64
C VAL A 384 9.97 2.40 -18.41
N ILE A 385 9.99 3.54 -17.73
CA ILE A 385 8.79 4.35 -17.49
C ILE A 385 8.28 5.03 -18.76
N GLU A 386 9.17 5.57 -19.60
CA GLU A 386 8.80 6.37 -20.77
C GLU A 386 8.47 5.53 -22.01
N ASP A 387 9.02 4.31 -22.10
CA ASP A 387 8.85 3.46 -23.28
C ASP A 387 8.39 2.05 -22.92
N THR A 388 9.09 1.35 -22.02
CA THR A 388 8.85 -0.10 -21.82
C THR A 388 7.48 -0.40 -21.26
N LEU A 389 7.08 0.21 -20.14
CA LEU A 389 5.73 0.03 -19.60
C LEU A 389 4.62 0.56 -20.53
N PRO A 390 4.67 1.81 -21.02
CA PRO A 390 3.54 2.39 -21.76
C PRO A 390 3.39 1.85 -23.18
N ASN A 391 4.47 1.42 -23.84
CA ASN A 391 4.45 0.99 -25.24
C ASN A 391 4.66 -0.52 -25.40
N LYS A 392 5.65 -1.11 -24.71
CA LYS A 392 6.01 -2.52 -24.91
C LYS A 392 5.16 -3.47 -24.06
N ALA A 393 5.11 -3.25 -22.75
CA ALA A 393 4.31 -4.07 -21.84
C ALA A 393 2.82 -3.91 -22.12
N ALA A 394 2.35 -2.66 -22.28
CA ALA A 394 0.95 -2.36 -22.56
C ALA A 394 0.46 -2.84 -23.95
N ALA A 395 1.36 -3.21 -24.87
CA ALA A 395 0.99 -3.84 -26.14
C ALA A 395 0.62 -5.32 -25.98
N VAL A 396 1.02 -5.96 -24.88
CA VAL A 396 0.81 -7.40 -24.62
C VAL A 396 -0.14 -7.61 -23.44
N ILE A 397 -0.12 -6.72 -22.45
CA ILE A 397 -0.92 -6.79 -21.23
C ILE A 397 -1.81 -5.55 -21.11
N PRO A 398 -3.10 -5.69 -20.78
CA PRO A 398 -3.93 -4.55 -20.43
C PRO A 398 -3.31 -3.71 -19.29
N LYS A 399 -3.28 -2.38 -19.44
CA LYS A 399 -2.69 -1.48 -18.43
C LYS A 399 -3.31 -1.65 -17.04
N ASN A 400 -4.60 -1.97 -16.98
CA ASN A 400 -5.33 -2.25 -15.73
C ASN A 400 -5.00 -3.63 -15.10
N LYS A 401 -4.01 -4.36 -15.63
CA LYS A 401 -3.40 -5.53 -15.00
C LYS A 401 -1.95 -5.30 -14.59
N ILE A 402 -1.34 -4.17 -14.94
CA ILE A 402 0.06 -3.90 -14.64
C ILE A 402 0.16 -3.27 -13.25
N VAL A 403 0.95 -3.87 -12.36
CA VAL A 403 1.31 -3.32 -11.06
C VAL A 403 2.81 -2.99 -11.10
N VAL A 404 3.16 -1.74 -10.85
CA VAL A 404 4.54 -1.24 -11.00
C VAL A 404 5.30 -1.46 -9.69
N GLY A 405 6.24 -2.39 -9.68
CA GLY A 405 7.04 -2.74 -8.50
C GLY A 405 8.11 -1.70 -8.19
N ALA A 406 8.48 -1.59 -6.93
CA ALA A 406 9.65 -0.86 -6.45
C ALA A 406 10.30 -1.66 -5.32
N CYS A 407 11.56 -1.39 -5.02
CA CYS A 407 12.20 -1.91 -3.81
C CYS A 407 12.50 -0.78 -2.81
N CYS A 408 12.83 -1.10 -1.56
CA CYS A 408 13.28 -0.13 -0.55
C CYS A 408 14.65 -0.49 0.03
N GLY A 409 15.29 0.50 0.64
CA GLY A 409 16.74 0.63 0.86
C GLY A 409 17.53 -0.66 0.90
N MET A 410 17.58 -1.35 2.03
CA MET A 410 18.41 -2.57 2.18
C MET A 410 17.85 -3.81 1.46
N GLY A 411 16.59 -3.79 1.03
CA GLY A 411 15.97 -4.89 0.29
C GLY A 411 16.28 -4.88 -1.21
N CYS A 412 16.80 -3.77 -1.73
CA CYS A 412 17.25 -3.64 -3.12
C CYS A 412 18.62 -4.31 -3.34
N VAL A 413 18.75 -5.17 -4.35
CA VAL A 413 20.05 -5.74 -4.76
C VAL A 413 20.86 -4.72 -5.56
N THR A 414 20.20 -3.94 -6.41
CA THR A 414 20.84 -2.85 -7.17
C THR A 414 20.34 -1.49 -6.67
N LEU A 415 21.22 -0.49 -6.70
CA LEU A 415 20.81 0.90 -6.46
C LEU A 415 19.73 1.33 -7.46
N GLN A 416 18.72 2.00 -6.94
CA GLN A 416 17.68 2.67 -7.72
C GLN A 416 17.83 4.19 -7.63
N PRO A 417 17.36 4.96 -8.62
CA PRO A 417 17.38 6.42 -8.56
C PRO A 417 16.62 6.93 -7.32
N PRO A 418 17.08 8.01 -6.67
CA PRO A 418 16.39 8.57 -5.52
C PRO A 418 14.93 8.94 -5.85
N GLY A 419 14.00 8.41 -5.05
CA GLY A 419 12.57 8.67 -5.22
C GLY A 419 11.88 7.83 -6.30
N GLN A 420 12.58 6.87 -6.90
CA GLN A 420 12.02 5.98 -7.92
C GLN A 420 10.75 5.26 -7.43
N GLU A 421 10.70 4.84 -6.18
CA GLU A 421 9.54 4.21 -5.55
C GLU A 421 8.30 5.11 -5.55
N VAL A 422 8.49 6.42 -5.32
CA VAL A 422 7.41 7.42 -5.35
C VAL A 422 6.91 7.64 -6.77
N PHE A 423 7.82 7.68 -7.75
CA PHE A 423 7.46 7.77 -9.16
C PHE A 423 6.69 6.54 -9.63
N ASN A 424 7.14 5.34 -9.25
CA ASN A 424 6.46 4.08 -9.56
C ASN A 424 5.06 4.06 -8.95
N ALA A 425 4.93 4.46 -7.69
CA ALA A 425 3.66 4.53 -6.99
C ALA A 425 2.68 5.52 -7.63
N GLY A 426 3.13 6.73 -7.97
CA GLY A 426 2.31 7.75 -8.63
C GLY A 426 1.86 7.32 -10.03
N ASN A 427 2.77 6.80 -10.85
CA ASN A 427 2.45 6.32 -12.20
C ASN A 427 1.56 5.08 -12.16
N GLY A 428 1.81 4.17 -11.22
CA GLY A 428 0.99 2.98 -10.98
C GLY A 428 -0.47 3.34 -10.76
N SER A 429 -0.71 4.37 -9.96
CA SER A 429 -2.06 4.88 -9.64
C SER A 429 -2.71 5.65 -10.78
N ALA A 430 -1.92 6.42 -11.53
CA ALA A 430 -2.43 7.30 -12.58
C ALA A 430 -2.71 6.58 -13.90
N TYR A 431 -1.92 5.55 -14.23
CA TYR A 431 -1.89 4.96 -15.58
C TYR A 431 -2.06 3.45 -15.63
N TYR A 432 -1.93 2.76 -14.49
CA TYR A 432 -1.91 1.30 -14.42
C TYR A 432 -2.84 0.79 -13.29
N LYS A 433 -2.70 -0.49 -12.90
CA LYS A 433 -3.51 -1.08 -11.82
C LYS A 433 -3.02 -0.66 -10.44
N GLY A 434 -1.75 -0.27 -10.31
CA GLY A 434 -1.21 0.22 -9.06
C GLY A 434 0.29 -0.04 -8.92
N THR A 435 0.75 -0.27 -7.69
CA THR A 435 2.16 -0.45 -7.33
C THR A 435 2.38 -1.60 -6.35
N MET A 436 3.61 -2.09 -6.30
CA MET A 436 4.06 -3.12 -5.37
C MET A 436 5.38 -2.70 -4.70
N LEU A 437 5.61 -3.09 -3.45
CA LEU A 437 6.86 -2.85 -2.72
C LEU A 437 7.54 -4.14 -2.23
N TRP A 438 8.80 -4.31 -2.65
CA TRP A 438 9.76 -5.31 -2.16
C TRP A 438 10.80 -4.68 -1.20
N SER A 439 10.73 -4.89 0.11
CA SER A 439 9.64 -5.48 0.87
C SER A 439 9.22 -4.51 1.97
N SER A 440 7.93 -4.53 2.33
CA SER A 440 7.48 -3.73 3.46
C SER A 440 8.04 -4.26 4.78
N THR A 441 8.53 -5.50 4.83
CA THR A 441 9.29 -6.01 5.98
C THR A 441 10.54 -5.18 6.24
N ILE A 442 11.40 -4.97 5.24
CA ILE A 442 12.60 -4.14 5.44
C ILE A 442 12.21 -2.69 5.75
N ASP A 443 11.23 -2.16 5.03
CA ASP A 443 10.77 -0.79 5.19
C ASP A 443 10.26 -0.50 6.61
N ILE A 444 9.38 -1.36 7.14
CA ILE A 444 8.78 -1.19 8.46
C ILE A 444 9.81 -1.45 9.56
N LEU A 445 10.57 -2.54 9.48
CA LEU A 445 11.44 -2.96 10.58
C LEU A 445 12.70 -2.10 10.70
N TYR A 446 13.20 -1.57 9.60
CA TYR A 446 14.52 -0.92 9.56
C TYR A 446 14.52 0.49 8.98
N GLU A 447 13.48 0.88 8.24
CA GLU A 447 13.42 2.19 7.57
C GLU A 447 12.24 3.06 8.03
N ASN A 448 11.61 2.67 9.16
CA ASN A 448 10.51 3.41 9.79
C ASN A 448 9.36 3.69 8.80
N SER A 449 9.04 2.69 7.98
CA SER A 449 7.91 2.68 7.06
C SER A 449 7.96 3.81 6.01
N SER A 450 9.17 4.26 5.70
CA SER A 450 9.43 5.43 4.84
C SER A 450 8.86 5.26 3.44
N SER A 451 9.12 4.12 2.81
CA SER A 451 8.71 3.83 1.43
C SER A 451 7.21 3.55 1.36
N THR A 452 6.69 2.71 2.26
CA THR A 452 5.26 2.40 2.36
C THR A 452 4.44 3.68 2.52
N ASN A 453 4.87 4.59 3.39
CA ASN A 453 4.19 5.86 3.60
C ASN A 453 4.24 6.79 2.37
N ARG A 454 5.44 6.98 1.79
CA ARG A 454 5.64 7.89 0.66
C ARG A 454 4.94 7.39 -0.61
N MET A 455 5.05 6.10 -0.91
CA MET A 455 4.35 5.46 -2.02
C MET A 455 2.83 5.54 -1.84
N GLY A 456 2.34 5.20 -0.65
CA GLY A 456 0.92 5.27 -0.31
C GLY A 456 0.32 6.65 -0.58
N ARG A 457 1.01 7.71 -0.16
CA ARG A 457 0.61 9.10 -0.43
C ARG A 457 0.70 9.48 -1.90
N ALA A 458 1.78 9.09 -2.58
CA ALA A 458 2.02 9.47 -3.97
C ALA A 458 0.97 8.91 -4.93
N GLY A 459 0.52 7.67 -4.69
CA GLY A 459 -0.53 7.06 -5.48
C GLY A 459 -1.94 7.20 -4.91
N ASN A 460 -2.12 7.89 -3.79
CA ASN A 460 -3.41 7.97 -3.08
C ASN A 460 -4.05 6.58 -2.90
N TYR A 461 -3.24 5.64 -2.41
CA TYR A 461 -3.67 4.26 -2.15
C TYR A 461 -4.35 4.14 -0.79
N GLY A 462 -4.92 2.97 -0.53
CA GLY A 462 -5.53 2.61 0.74
C GLY A 462 -6.91 2.02 0.55
N VAL A 463 -7.33 1.26 1.55
CA VAL A 463 -8.70 0.77 1.62
C VAL A 463 -9.51 1.76 2.44
N LYS A 464 -10.69 2.16 1.94
CA LYS A 464 -11.61 2.96 2.74
C LYS A 464 -12.00 2.13 3.96
N MET A 465 -11.80 2.67 5.16
CA MET A 465 -12.16 1.98 6.40
C MET A 465 -13.64 1.57 6.32
N PRO A 466 -13.95 0.28 6.43
CA PRO A 466 -15.22 -0.24 5.95
C PRO A 466 -16.37 -0.07 6.95
N PHE A 467 -16.09 0.41 8.18
CA PHE A 467 -17.06 0.52 9.27
C PHE A 467 -18.26 1.37 8.86
N ARG A 468 -19.45 0.83 9.09
CA ARG A 468 -20.70 1.55 8.84
C ARG A 468 -20.77 2.78 9.76
N MET A 469 -21.39 3.86 9.29
CA MET A 469 -21.67 5.00 10.16
C MET A 469 -22.64 4.60 11.27
N PRO A 470 -22.50 5.12 12.51
CA PRO A 470 -23.47 4.87 13.57
C PRO A 470 -24.89 5.21 13.10
N PRO A 471 -25.91 4.47 13.52
CA PRO A 471 -27.28 4.87 13.24
C PRO A 471 -27.53 6.29 13.81
N PRO A 472 -28.29 7.14 13.09
CA PRO A 472 -28.52 8.53 13.47
C PRO A 472 -29.28 8.70 14.79
#